data_AF-A0A820J4S8-F1
#
_entry.id   AF-A0A820J4S8-F1
#
_cell.length_a   1.000
_cell.length_b   1.000
_cell.length_c   1.000
_cell.angle_alpha   90.00
_cell.angle_beta   90.00
_cell.angle_gamma   90.00
#
_symmetry.space_group_name_H-M   'P 1'
#
loop_
_entity.id
_entity.type
_entity.pdbx_description
1 polymer ?
#
loop_
_entity_poly.entity_id
_entity_poly.type
_entity_poly.pdbx_seq_one_letter_code
_entity_poly.pdbx_strand_id
1 'polypeptide(L)'
;MIDFSKRSFWNFTLKDILSIISSVAIPIALAIYTAIGSQQQKQQAEKKQKFDFEQSTQLRQQTLYDEFLNNIYNLDKDGYLNDTKNPWAFANAYYRAAHRQWDSIRKADVIQFFKEKQLIGRNNCSNGCRTTNLDDIIRLNELNFDSVHLASETGVLNKLNLQCVSFDQVSMSNGKFSSVNLNGVSFDRTR
;
A
#
# COMPACT_ATOMS: atom_id res chain seq x y z
N MET A 1 86.18 9.80 23.70
CA MET A 1 85.16 10.75 24.16
C MET A 1 84.16 10.91 23.02
N ILE A 2 82.95 10.36 23.18
CA ILE A 2 81.89 10.46 22.18
C ILE A 2 81.11 11.74 22.51
N ASP A 3 81.23 12.75 21.65
CA ASP A 3 80.53 14.02 21.81
C ASP A 3 79.12 13.88 21.18
N PHE A 4 78.11 13.82 22.04
CA PHE A 4 76.70 13.84 21.66
C PHE A 4 76.31 15.28 21.31
N SER A 5 76.58 15.70 20.07
CA SER A 5 76.03 16.94 19.55
C SER A 5 74.50 16.82 19.50
N LYS A 6 73.83 17.49 20.46
CA LYS A 6 72.38 17.58 20.59
C LYS A 6 71.74 17.97 19.25
N ARG A 7 70.89 17.08 18.74
CA ARG A 7 69.95 17.39 17.65
C ARG A 7 69.11 18.60 18.06
N SER A 8 69.23 19.68 17.31
CA SER A 8 68.36 20.86 17.38
C SER A 8 66.92 20.44 17.06
N PHE A 9 66.09 20.36 18.08
CA PHE A 9 64.64 20.20 17.93
C PHE A 9 64.05 21.61 17.78
N TRP A 10 63.72 21.95 16.54
CA TRP A 10 62.80 23.01 16.08
C TRP A 10 62.34 24.07 17.11
N ASN A 11 62.93 25.26 17.05
CA ASN A 11 62.35 26.47 17.65
C ASN A 11 61.25 27.02 16.73
N PHE A 12 60.02 26.52 16.84
CA PHE A 12 58.86 27.11 16.18
C PHE A 12 58.43 28.39 16.91
N THR A 13 58.32 29.52 16.19
CA THR A 13 57.74 30.73 16.77
C THR A 13 56.21 30.60 16.85
N LEU A 14 55.56 31.32 17.76
CA LEU A 14 54.10 31.30 17.91
C LEU A 14 53.36 31.63 16.59
N LYS A 15 53.97 32.48 15.75
CA LYS A 15 53.49 32.80 14.39
C LYS A 15 53.57 31.61 13.45
N ASP A 16 54.62 30.79 13.52
CA ASP A 16 54.75 29.58 12.69
C ASP A 16 53.71 28.53 13.08
N ILE A 17 53.46 28.37 14.38
CA ILE A 17 52.40 27.48 14.90
C ILE A 17 51.01 27.95 14.44
N LEU A 18 50.72 29.25 14.53
CA LEU A 18 49.48 29.86 14.04
C LEU A 18 49.33 29.75 12.51
N SER A 19 50.43 29.86 11.76
CA SER A 19 50.43 29.70 10.30
C SER A 19 50.21 28.24 9.87
N ILE A 20 50.75 27.27 10.61
CA ILE A 20 50.54 25.84 10.36
C ILE A 20 49.11 25.43 10.73
N ILE A 21 48.60 25.88 11.89
CA ILE A 21 47.22 25.60 12.29
C ILE A 21 46.23 26.22 11.30
N SER A 22 46.46 27.45 10.84
CA SER A 22 45.57 28.07 9.84
C SER A 22 45.65 27.42 8.46
N SER A 23 46.84 27.01 8.01
CA SER A 23 47.01 26.33 6.70
C SER A 23 46.50 24.89 6.67
N VAL A 24 46.41 24.21 7.81
CA VAL A 24 45.94 22.80 7.88
C VAL A 24 44.49 22.70 8.36
N ALA A 25 44.06 23.52 9.32
CA ALA A 25 42.70 23.43 9.86
C ALA A 25 41.63 23.93 8.88
N ILE A 26 41.94 24.96 8.07
CA ILE A 26 40.98 25.54 7.12
C ILE A 26 40.64 24.54 5.99
N PRO A 27 41.61 23.87 5.32
CA PRO A 27 41.31 22.87 4.31
C PRO A 27 40.58 21.64 4.86
N ILE A 28 40.94 21.18 6.06
CA ILE A 28 40.27 20.03 6.70
C ILE A 28 38.82 20.38 7.05
N ALA A 29 38.56 21.56 7.59
CA ALA A 29 37.21 22.02 7.89
C ALA A 29 36.36 22.15 6.61
N LEU A 30 36.94 22.68 5.51
CA LEU A 30 36.28 22.74 4.21
C LEU A 30 36.00 21.34 3.64
N ALA A 31 36.94 20.40 3.74
CA ALA A 31 36.76 19.03 3.28
C ALA A 31 35.67 18.29 4.08
N ILE A 32 35.61 18.47 5.40
CA ILE A 32 34.57 17.90 6.25
C ILE A 32 33.21 18.53 5.92
N TYR A 33 33.12 19.85 5.78
CA TYR A 33 31.88 20.55 5.46
C TYR A 33 31.33 20.15 4.08
N THR A 34 32.20 20.06 3.07
CA THR A 34 31.82 19.59 1.73
C THR A 34 31.44 18.11 1.72
N ALA A 35 32.13 17.25 2.48
CA ALA A 35 31.75 15.86 2.64
C ALA A 35 30.38 15.70 3.30
N ILE A 36 30.11 16.40 4.41
CA ILE A 36 28.81 16.39 5.10
C ILE A 36 27.71 16.94 4.19
N GLY A 37 27.96 18.05 3.50
CA GLY A 37 27.02 18.63 2.53
C GLY A 37 26.70 17.65 1.40
N SER A 38 27.70 16.96 0.86
CA SER A 38 27.50 15.94 -0.18
C SER A 38 26.69 14.73 0.31
N GLN A 39 26.90 14.30 1.57
CA GLN A 39 26.14 13.22 2.18
C GLN A 39 24.69 13.63 2.43
N GLN A 40 24.45 14.84 2.91
CA GLN A 40 23.10 15.39 3.09
C GLN A 40 22.36 15.52 1.75
N GLN A 41 23.04 15.97 0.70
CA GLN A 41 22.47 16.03 -0.65
C GLN A 41 22.11 14.64 -1.19
N LYS A 42 22.98 13.64 -1.00
CA LYS A 42 22.65 12.24 -1.37
C LYS A 42 21.44 11.72 -0.62
N GLN A 43 21.37 11.93 0.69
CA GLN A 43 20.22 11.52 1.51
C GLN A 43 18.93 12.23 1.09
N GLN A 44 18.99 13.52 0.76
CA GLN A 44 17.84 14.27 0.26
C GLN A 44 17.40 13.80 -1.13
N ALA A 45 18.34 13.51 -2.03
CA ALA A 45 18.05 12.95 -3.34
C ALA A 45 17.40 11.56 -3.24
N GLU A 46 17.91 10.69 -2.36
CA GLU A 46 17.31 9.37 -2.09
C GLU A 46 15.90 9.50 -1.50
N LYS A 47 15.69 10.41 -0.55
CA LYS A 47 14.34 10.68 0.01
C LYS A 47 13.37 11.17 -1.07
N LYS A 48 13.82 12.09 -1.93
CA LYS A 48 13.01 12.60 -3.04
C LYS A 48 12.68 11.50 -4.05
N GLN A 49 13.65 10.68 -4.44
CA GLN A 49 13.40 9.55 -5.33
C GLN A 49 12.40 8.54 -4.73
N LYS A 50 12.52 8.24 -3.43
CA LYS A 50 11.54 7.39 -2.74
C LYS A 50 10.14 8.00 -2.74
N PHE A 51 10.03 9.29 -2.42
CA PHE A 51 8.76 10.01 -2.45
C PHE A 51 8.14 10.02 -3.86
N ASP A 52 8.91 10.36 -4.89
CA ASP A 52 8.45 10.37 -6.28
C ASP A 52 8.01 8.97 -6.73
N PHE A 53 8.75 7.93 -6.33
CA PHE A 53 8.41 6.53 -6.58
C PHE A 53 7.12 6.11 -5.87
N GLU A 54 6.97 6.43 -4.58
CA GLU A 54 5.75 6.17 -3.81
C GLU A 54 4.54 6.87 -4.42
N GLN A 55 4.69 8.14 -4.81
CA GLN A 55 3.64 8.91 -5.48
C GLN A 55 3.26 8.29 -6.82
N SER A 56 4.23 7.87 -7.64
CA SER A 56 3.96 7.20 -8.92
C SER A 56 3.25 5.85 -8.74
N THR A 57 3.60 5.11 -7.69
CA THR A 57 2.97 3.83 -7.34
C THR A 57 1.52 4.04 -6.90
N GLN A 58 1.28 5.05 -6.05
CA GLN A 58 -0.06 5.43 -5.62
C GLN A 58 -0.94 5.87 -6.79
N LEU A 59 -0.41 6.72 -7.68
CA LEU A 59 -1.13 7.15 -8.87
C LEU A 59 -1.51 5.97 -9.76
N ARG A 60 -0.56 5.05 -10.00
CA ARG A 60 -0.81 3.82 -10.78
C ARG A 60 -1.89 2.96 -10.14
N GLN A 61 -1.83 2.74 -8.83
CA GLN A 61 -2.85 1.97 -8.11
C GLN A 61 -4.22 2.63 -8.21
N GLN A 62 -4.29 3.95 -8.07
CA GLN A 62 -5.51 4.72 -8.19
C GLN A 62 -6.09 4.64 -9.62
N THR A 63 -5.27 4.80 -10.66
CA THR A 63 -5.73 4.67 -12.05
C THR A 63 -6.31 3.28 -12.32
N LEU A 64 -5.64 2.21 -11.87
CA LEU A 64 -6.14 0.85 -12.03
C LEU A 64 -7.45 0.61 -11.27
N TYR A 65 -7.59 1.22 -10.09
CA TYR A 65 -8.80 1.15 -9.30
C TYR A 65 -9.97 1.91 -9.95
N ASP A 66 -9.74 3.13 -10.40
CA ASP A 66 -10.76 3.95 -11.07
C ASP A 66 -11.21 3.30 -12.38
N GLU A 67 -10.28 2.76 -13.17
CA GLU A 67 -10.58 2.03 -14.40
C GLU A 67 -11.42 0.77 -14.11
N PHE A 68 -11.06 0.03 -13.06
CA PHE A 68 -11.83 -1.14 -12.61
C PHE A 68 -13.26 -0.75 -12.25
N LEU A 69 -13.45 0.24 -11.38
CA LEU A 69 -14.78 0.66 -10.93
C LEU A 69 -15.61 1.19 -12.09
N ASN A 70 -15.01 1.99 -12.98
CA ASN A 70 -15.68 2.50 -14.17
C ASN A 70 -16.14 1.34 -15.08
N ASN A 71 -15.28 0.33 -15.28
CA ASN A 71 -15.64 -0.84 -16.07
C ASN A 71 -16.80 -1.62 -15.44
N ILE A 72 -16.76 -1.90 -14.14
CA ILE A 72 -17.87 -2.60 -13.46
C ILE A 72 -19.15 -1.76 -13.50
N TYR A 73 -19.05 -0.44 -13.29
CA TYR A 73 -20.20 0.46 -13.38
C TYR A 73 -20.83 0.49 -14.78
N ASN A 74 -20.02 0.54 -15.84
CA ASN A 74 -20.54 0.51 -17.21
C ASN A 74 -21.22 -0.84 -17.51
N LEU A 75 -20.67 -1.95 -17.04
CA LEU A 75 -21.29 -3.25 -17.17
C LEU A 75 -22.63 -3.35 -16.43
N ASP A 76 -22.74 -2.75 -15.24
CA ASP A 76 -23.99 -2.63 -14.48
C ASP A 76 -25.02 -1.81 -15.27
N LYS A 77 -24.62 -0.60 -15.68
CA LYS A 77 -25.44 0.35 -16.43
C LYS A 77 -25.96 -0.23 -17.74
N ASP A 78 -25.12 -0.97 -18.47
CA ASP A 78 -25.46 -1.57 -19.74
C ASP A 78 -26.24 -2.89 -19.57
N GLY A 79 -26.54 -3.30 -18.33
CA GLY A 79 -27.34 -4.47 -18.01
C GLY A 79 -26.61 -5.78 -18.22
N TYR A 80 -25.27 -5.79 -18.24
CA TYR A 80 -24.48 -7.02 -18.31
C TYR A 80 -24.35 -7.71 -16.96
N LEU A 81 -24.46 -6.98 -15.84
CA LEU A 81 -24.46 -7.55 -14.49
C LEU A 81 -25.88 -7.95 -14.06
N ASN A 82 -26.38 -9.07 -14.57
CA ASN A 82 -27.68 -9.61 -14.16
C ASN A 82 -27.71 -11.14 -14.15
N ASP A 83 -28.78 -11.72 -13.59
CA ASP A 83 -28.96 -13.17 -13.39
C ASP A 83 -28.93 -14.02 -14.67
N THR A 84 -29.18 -13.40 -15.82
CA THR A 84 -29.21 -14.07 -17.12
C THR A 84 -27.83 -14.18 -17.77
N LYS A 85 -26.82 -13.50 -17.21
CA LYS A 85 -25.44 -13.46 -17.73
C LYS A 85 -24.51 -14.21 -16.80
N ASN A 86 -23.59 -14.98 -17.40
CA ASN A 86 -22.67 -15.81 -16.63
C ASN A 86 -21.72 -14.92 -15.77
N PRO A 87 -21.64 -15.15 -14.45
CA PRO A 87 -20.71 -14.47 -13.53
C PRO A 87 -19.25 -14.43 -14.01
N TRP A 88 -18.83 -15.43 -14.79
CA TRP A 88 -17.46 -15.58 -15.26
C TRP A 88 -17.02 -14.51 -16.26
N ALA A 89 -17.95 -13.85 -16.96
CA ALA A 89 -17.62 -12.77 -17.90
C ALA A 89 -16.96 -11.57 -17.19
N PHE A 90 -17.25 -11.39 -15.90
CA PHE A 90 -16.86 -10.21 -15.12
C PHE A 90 -15.68 -10.46 -14.18
N ALA A 91 -15.19 -11.70 -14.08
CA ALA A 91 -13.93 -12.07 -13.43
C ALA A 91 -12.84 -12.40 -14.47
N ASN A 92 -12.83 -11.64 -15.58
CA ASN A 92 -11.78 -11.71 -16.60
C ASN A 92 -10.38 -11.58 -15.97
N ALA A 93 -9.36 -12.18 -16.59
CA ALA A 93 -7.97 -12.12 -16.15
C ALA A 93 -7.50 -10.69 -15.82
N TYR A 94 -8.01 -9.68 -16.52
CA TYR A 94 -7.79 -8.26 -16.20
C TYR A 94 -8.19 -7.92 -14.76
N TYR A 95 -9.43 -8.22 -14.34
CA TYR A 95 -9.93 -7.88 -13.01
C TYR A 95 -9.14 -8.59 -11.91
N ARG A 96 -8.75 -9.85 -12.14
CA ARG A 96 -7.89 -10.61 -11.23
C ARG A 96 -6.49 -10.01 -11.13
N ALA A 97 -5.91 -9.60 -12.26
CA ALA A 97 -4.59 -8.97 -12.31
C ALA A 97 -4.58 -7.57 -11.68
N ALA A 98 -5.64 -6.78 -11.89
CA ALA A 98 -5.83 -5.46 -11.29
C ALA A 98 -5.99 -5.60 -9.77
N HIS A 99 -6.89 -6.47 -9.32
CA HIS A 99 -7.18 -6.68 -7.90
C HIS A 99 -5.97 -7.13 -7.07
N ARG A 100 -5.03 -7.88 -7.67
CA ARG A 100 -3.78 -8.30 -7.02
C ARG A 100 -2.80 -7.15 -6.77
N GLN A 101 -2.89 -6.05 -7.52
CA GLN A 101 -1.95 -4.92 -7.44
C GLN A 101 -2.38 -3.87 -6.40
N TRP A 102 -3.60 -3.97 -5.88
CA TRP A 102 -4.14 -3.00 -4.94
C TRP A 102 -3.65 -3.21 -3.51
N ASP A 103 -3.59 -2.10 -2.79
CA ASP A 103 -3.40 -2.08 -1.35
C ASP A 103 -4.66 -2.54 -0.61
N SER A 104 -4.54 -2.65 0.71
CA SER A 104 -5.58 -3.16 1.59
C SER A 104 -6.86 -2.32 1.63
N ILE A 105 -6.76 -1.00 1.44
CA ILE A 105 -7.87 -0.05 1.54
C ILE A 105 -8.71 -0.17 0.26
N ARG A 106 -8.09 -0.11 -0.91
CA ARG A 106 -8.81 -0.25 -2.19
C ARG A 106 -9.52 -1.60 -2.34
N LYS A 107 -8.91 -2.68 -1.83
CA LYS A 107 -9.56 -4.00 -1.76
C LYS A 107 -10.81 -3.99 -0.88
N ALA A 108 -10.77 -3.26 0.25
CA ALA A 108 -11.90 -3.11 1.16
C ALA A 108 -13.04 -2.31 0.51
N ASP A 109 -12.72 -1.22 -0.17
CA ASP A 109 -13.70 -0.38 -0.86
C ASP A 109 -14.47 -1.16 -1.94
N VAL A 110 -13.78 -2.04 -2.68
CA VAL A 110 -14.44 -2.89 -3.69
C VAL A 110 -15.44 -3.87 -3.08
N ILE A 111 -15.14 -4.48 -1.91
CA ILE A 111 -16.11 -5.34 -1.21
C ILE A 111 -17.36 -4.54 -0.87
N GLN A 112 -17.19 -3.32 -0.34
CA GLN A 112 -18.30 -2.45 0.01
C GLN A 112 -19.12 -2.09 -1.23
N PHE A 113 -18.47 -1.66 -2.31
CA PHE A 113 -19.12 -1.34 -3.58
C PHE A 113 -19.94 -2.53 -4.11
N PHE A 114 -19.35 -3.73 -4.14
CA PHE A 114 -20.07 -4.93 -4.58
C PHE A 114 -21.30 -5.23 -3.73
N LYS A 115 -21.21 -5.03 -2.42
CA LYS A 115 -22.34 -5.25 -1.51
C LYS A 115 -23.44 -4.22 -1.72
N GLU A 116 -23.08 -2.93 -1.81
CA GLU A 116 -24.03 -1.83 -2.02
C GLU A 116 -24.78 -1.96 -3.35
N LYS A 117 -24.08 -2.44 -4.38
CA LYS A 117 -24.67 -2.73 -5.70
C LYS A 117 -25.42 -4.05 -5.77
N GLN A 118 -25.53 -4.79 -4.65
CA GLN A 118 -26.12 -6.12 -4.61
C GLN A 118 -25.53 -7.04 -5.68
N LEU A 119 -24.22 -6.96 -5.93
CA LEU A 119 -23.49 -7.88 -6.81
C LEU A 119 -23.04 -9.13 -6.03
N ILE A 120 -22.96 -9.00 -4.70
CA ILE A 120 -22.69 -10.07 -3.74
C ILE A 120 -23.69 -10.05 -2.58
N GLY A 121 -23.88 -11.19 -1.93
CA GLY A 121 -24.74 -11.34 -0.76
C GLY A 121 -26.17 -10.91 -1.01
N ARG A 122 -26.74 -11.39 -2.11
CA ARG A 122 -28.03 -10.96 -2.68
C ARG A 122 -29.25 -11.61 -2.02
N ASN A 123 -29.01 -12.57 -1.13
CA ASN A 123 -30.08 -13.25 -0.40
C ASN A 123 -30.76 -12.27 0.56
N ASN A 124 -32.08 -12.16 0.47
CA ASN A 124 -32.86 -11.19 1.25
C ASN A 124 -33.04 -11.69 2.69
N CYS A 125 -32.55 -10.91 3.67
CA CYS A 125 -32.37 -11.39 5.02
C CYS A 125 -33.29 -10.67 6.00
N SER A 126 -34.40 -11.33 6.35
CA SER A 126 -35.34 -10.85 7.37
C SER A 126 -35.29 -11.62 8.69
N ASN A 127 -34.72 -12.84 8.76
CA ASN A 127 -34.47 -13.61 10.01
C ASN A 127 -33.37 -14.69 9.85
N GLY A 128 -32.36 -14.43 9.03
CA GLY A 128 -31.34 -15.39 8.59
C GLY A 128 -31.25 -15.45 7.07
N CYS A 129 -30.12 -15.91 6.51
CA CYS A 129 -29.96 -16.08 5.06
C CYS A 129 -30.94 -17.15 4.59
N ARG A 130 -31.96 -16.76 3.81
CA ARG A 130 -32.84 -17.75 3.17
C ARG A 130 -32.04 -18.62 2.20
N THR A 131 -32.40 -19.90 2.14
CA THR A 131 -31.91 -20.93 1.22
C THR A 131 -32.26 -20.71 -0.26
N THR A 132 -32.93 -19.61 -0.61
CA THR A 132 -33.02 -19.18 -2.01
C THR A 132 -31.63 -18.72 -2.43
N ASN A 133 -30.86 -19.63 -3.02
CA ASN A 133 -29.54 -19.37 -3.57
C ASN A 133 -29.68 -18.44 -4.79
N LEU A 134 -29.76 -17.13 -4.57
CA LEU A 134 -29.39 -16.20 -5.63
C LEU A 134 -27.86 -16.21 -5.64
N ASP A 135 -27.29 -16.88 -6.64
CA ASP A 135 -25.83 -16.91 -6.84
C ASP A 135 -25.28 -15.48 -6.90
N ASP A 136 -24.09 -15.21 -6.40
CA ASP A 136 -23.52 -13.88 -6.56
C ASP A 136 -23.19 -13.60 -8.05
N ILE A 137 -23.44 -12.36 -8.51
CA ILE A 137 -23.09 -11.95 -9.88
C ILE A 137 -21.57 -11.93 -10.02
N ILE A 138 -20.86 -11.54 -8.96
CA ILE A 138 -19.40 -11.54 -8.90
C ILE A 138 -18.95 -12.63 -7.93
N ARG A 139 -18.04 -13.48 -8.41
CA ARG A 139 -17.42 -14.52 -7.58
C ARG A 139 -16.22 -13.98 -6.84
N LEU A 140 -16.32 -13.90 -5.51
CA LEU A 140 -15.23 -13.40 -4.67
C LEU A 140 -14.00 -14.32 -4.65
N ASN A 141 -14.18 -15.63 -4.86
CA ASN A 141 -13.09 -16.61 -4.85
C ASN A 141 -12.14 -16.49 -6.05
N GLU A 142 -12.48 -15.69 -7.06
CA GLU A 142 -11.62 -15.36 -8.18
C GLU A 142 -10.72 -14.14 -7.90
N LEU A 143 -11.00 -13.39 -6.83
CA LEU A 143 -10.27 -12.20 -6.43
C LEU A 143 -9.34 -12.50 -5.24
N ASN A 144 -8.35 -11.63 -5.02
CA ASN A 144 -7.38 -11.78 -3.92
C ASN A 144 -7.60 -10.68 -2.87
N PHE A 145 -8.13 -11.06 -1.72
CA PHE A 145 -8.34 -10.17 -0.59
C PHE A 145 -7.31 -10.37 0.52
N ASP A 146 -6.11 -10.87 0.19
CA ASP A 146 -5.01 -10.96 1.15
C ASP A 146 -4.65 -9.57 1.67
N SER A 147 -4.38 -9.50 2.97
CA SER A 147 -4.09 -8.30 3.74
C SER A 147 -5.17 -7.23 3.66
N VAL A 148 -6.42 -7.59 3.28
CA VAL A 148 -7.52 -6.63 3.29
C VAL A 148 -7.73 -6.10 4.70
N HIS A 149 -7.85 -4.79 4.81
CA HIS A 149 -8.12 -4.13 6.07
C HIS A 149 -9.31 -3.22 5.85
N LEU A 150 -10.47 -3.70 6.28
CA LEU A 150 -11.67 -2.88 6.35
C LEU A 150 -11.54 -1.97 7.57
N ALA A 151 -10.85 -0.85 7.36
CA ALA A 151 -10.69 0.26 8.28
C ALA A 151 -10.92 1.56 7.51
N SER A 152 -11.89 2.36 7.95
CA SER A 152 -12.18 3.66 7.31
C SER A 152 -10.99 4.62 7.48
N GLU A 153 -10.66 5.37 6.43
CA GLU A 153 -9.68 6.47 6.47
C GLU A 153 -10.07 7.55 7.50
N THR A 154 -11.35 7.68 7.84
CA THR A 154 -11.87 8.61 8.85
C THR A 154 -11.96 8.00 10.25
N GLY A 155 -11.54 6.73 10.44
CA GLY A 155 -11.67 6.00 11.70
C GLY A 155 -13.08 5.49 12.00
N VAL A 156 -14.06 5.80 11.14
CA VAL A 156 -15.45 5.37 11.29
C VAL A 156 -15.90 4.70 10.00
N LEU A 157 -15.79 3.36 9.96
CA LEU A 157 -16.71 2.59 9.14
C LEU A 157 -18.00 2.57 9.95
N ASN A 158 -19.00 3.34 9.54
CA ASN A 158 -20.36 3.16 10.04
C ASN A 158 -20.81 1.76 9.63
N LYS A 159 -20.52 0.76 10.47
CA LYS A 159 -20.92 -0.64 10.39
C LYS A 159 -21.19 -1.16 8.97
N LEU A 160 -20.15 -1.62 8.25
CA LEU A 160 -20.36 -2.28 6.95
C LEU A 160 -21.27 -3.50 7.12
N ASN A 161 -22.31 -3.61 6.29
CA ASN A 161 -23.25 -4.71 6.37
C ASN A 161 -22.92 -5.81 5.34
N LEU A 162 -22.11 -6.79 5.74
CA LEU A 162 -21.80 -7.97 4.90
C LEU A 162 -22.79 -9.12 5.09
N GLN A 163 -23.96 -8.85 5.67
CA GLN A 163 -24.97 -9.87 5.91
C GLN A 163 -25.24 -10.70 4.64
N CYS A 164 -25.22 -12.02 4.80
CA CYS A 164 -25.53 -12.99 3.75
C CYS A 164 -24.52 -13.05 2.57
N VAL A 165 -23.28 -12.59 2.77
CA VAL A 165 -22.16 -12.75 1.81
C VAL A 165 -21.42 -14.07 2.07
N SER A 166 -21.06 -14.80 1.02
CA SER A 166 -20.17 -15.97 1.12
C SER A 166 -18.74 -15.60 0.72
N PHE A 167 -17.79 -15.79 1.63
CA PHE A 167 -16.34 -15.72 1.38
C PHE A 167 -15.73 -17.11 1.23
N ASP A 168 -16.53 -18.10 0.84
CA ASP A 168 -16.05 -19.46 0.69
C ASP A 168 -14.98 -19.54 -0.39
N GLN A 169 -13.86 -20.21 -0.09
CA GLN A 169 -12.71 -20.36 -1.00
C GLN A 169 -12.04 -19.04 -1.42
N VAL A 170 -12.32 -17.93 -0.74
CA VAL A 170 -11.64 -16.65 -0.98
C VAL A 170 -10.26 -16.65 -0.32
N SER A 171 -9.26 -16.07 -0.99
CA SER A 171 -7.95 -15.79 -0.38
C SER A 171 -8.03 -14.49 0.42
N MET A 172 -7.88 -14.59 1.74
CA MET A 172 -8.00 -13.50 2.72
C MET A 172 -6.89 -13.55 3.79
N SER A 173 -5.71 -14.08 3.47
CA SER A 173 -4.61 -14.22 4.43
C SER A 173 -4.26 -12.86 5.06
N ASN A 174 -4.16 -12.79 6.39
CA ASN A 174 -3.96 -11.56 7.17
C ASN A 174 -5.08 -10.50 7.07
N GLY A 175 -6.28 -10.88 6.59
CA GLY A 175 -7.44 -10.01 6.54
C GLY A 175 -7.93 -9.59 7.93
N LYS A 176 -8.39 -8.34 8.07
CA LYS A 176 -8.97 -7.83 9.32
C LYS A 176 -10.28 -7.09 9.05
N PHE A 177 -11.32 -7.45 9.81
CA PHE A 177 -12.63 -6.81 9.82
C PHE A 177 -12.88 -6.21 11.19
N SER A 178 -13.05 -4.89 11.27
CA SER A 178 -13.40 -4.18 12.51
C SER A 178 -14.74 -3.49 12.34
N SER A 179 -15.62 -3.59 13.34
CA SER A 179 -16.95 -2.96 13.32
C SER A 179 -17.82 -3.36 12.11
N VAL A 180 -17.85 -4.64 11.73
CA VAL A 180 -18.63 -5.15 10.58
C VAL A 180 -19.81 -6.01 11.03
N ASN A 181 -20.97 -5.90 10.38
CA ASN A 181 -22.06 -6.86 10.56
C ASN A 181 -21.83 -8.10 9.69
N LEU A 182 -21.54 -9.23 10.34
CA LEU A 182 -21.26 -10.52 9.69
C LEU A 182 -22.42 -11.52 9.87
N ASN A 183 -23.63 -11.07 10.17
CA ASN A 183 -24.76 -11.98 10.36
C ASN A 183 -24.99 -12.84 9.09
N GLY A 184 -24.87 -14.16 9.23
CA GLY A 184 -25.05 -15.09 8.13
C GLY A 184 -23.96 -15.06 7.06
N VAL A 185 -22.78 -14.51 7.37
CA VAL A 185 -21.60 -14.64 6.52
C VAL A 185 -21.02 -16.06 6.61
N SER A 186 -20.57 -16.60 5.47
CA SER A 186 -19.85 -17.88 5.41
C SER A 186 -18.38 -17.68 5.06
N PHE A 187 -17.50 -18.50 5.66
CA PHE A 187 -16.04 -18.53 5.44
C PHE A 187 -15.53 -19.97 5.25
N ASP A 188 -16.33 -20.85 4.61
CA ASP A 188 -15.94 -22.23 4.39
C ASP A 188 -14.74 -22.31 3.43
N ARG A 189 -13.67 -23.00 3.86
CA ARG A 189 -12.43 -23.16 3.07
C ARG A 189 -11.78 -21.84 2.62
N THR A 190 -12.06 -20.73 3.29
CA THR A 190 -11.29 -19.48 3.13
C THR A 190 -9.84 -19.71 3.59
N ARG A 191 -8.86 -19.15 2.87
CA ARG A 191 -7.42 -19.29 3.19
C ARG A 191 -6.78 -17.95 3.53
#